data_AF-A0A5M8R1V0-F1
#
_entry.id   AF-A0A5M8R1V0-F1
#
_cell.length_a   1.000
_cell.length_b   1.000
_cell.length_c   1.000
_cell.angle_alpha   90.00
_cell.angle_beta   90.00
_cell.angle_gamma   90.00
#
_symmetry.space_group_name_H-M   'P 1'
#
loop_
_entity.id
_entity.type
_entity.pdbx_description
1 polymer ?
#
loop_
_entity_poly.entity_id
_entity_poly.type
_entity_poly.pdbx_seq_one_letter_code
_entity_poly.pdbx_strand_id
1 'polypeptide(L)'
;MKNIEEQLESIEEVLSIVIRKNASIENLIQSWAESQNEVLTNTLAGLKSEIDNCSSISSLASQLSEVQKGIECIPHAFKVKNYHHFDFRSKGFIISAVLLLIVTALSVAVTISSYGECSRLRENNLKFRIARQLSPTLAAQADSIYYRDPDRAELETQRLEAHELSVKEAEQNLNRRQMEAKKAQDLLRQLKRK
;
A
#
# COMPACT_ATOMS: atom_id res chain seq x y z
N MET A 1 -43.18 98.26 -26.31
CA MET A 1 -44.34 97.33 -26.33
C MET A 1 -44.25 96.32 -27.47
N LYS A 2 -43.90 96.73 -28.70
CA LYS A 2 -43.69 95.84 -29.87
C LYS A 2 -42.88 94.54 -29.64
N ASN A 3 -41.84 94.59 -28.82
CA ASN A 3 -40.94 93.45 -28.57
C ASN A 3 -41.56 92.34 -27.69
N ILE A 4 -42.63 92.63 -26.95
CA ILE A 4 -43.28 91.65 -26.05
C ILE A 4 -44.35 90.86 -26.82
N GLU A 5 -45.05 91.49 -27.77
CA GLU A 5 -46.03 90.80 -28.63
C GLU A 5 -45.37 89.82 -29.60
N GLU A 6 -44.25 90.20 -30.23
CA GLU A 6 -43.47 89.27 -31.08
C GLU A 6 -42.96 88.05 -30.30
N GLN A 7 -42.58 88.23 -29.04
CA GLN A 7 -42.18 87.11 -28.18
C GLN A 7 -43.35 86.21 -27.80
N LEU A 8 -44.54 86.78 -27.59
CA LEU A 8 -45.73 86.01 -27.27
C LEU A 8 -46.20 85.16 -28.46
N GLU A 9 -46.18 85.73 -29.66
CA GLU A 9 -46.54 85.05 -30.92
C GLU A 9 -45.54 83.93 -31.24
N SER A 10 -44.25 84.16 -31.02
CA SER A 10 -43.22 83.13 -31.15
C SER A 10 -43.40 81.98 -30.15
N ILE A 11 -43.80 82.27 -28.91
CA ILE A 11 -44.08 81.25 -27.90
C ILE A 11 -45.33 80.43 -28.28
N GLU A 12 -46.38 81.07 -28.79
CA GLU A 12 -47.62 80.41 -29.22
C GLU A 12 -47.37 79.46 -30.40
N GLU A 13 -46.52 79.87 -31.35
CA GLU A 13 -46.09 79.04 -32.47
C GLU A 13 -45.30 77.81 -31.98
N VAL A 14 -44.35 78.01 -31.05
CA VAL A 14 -43.58 76.90 -30.46
C VAL A 14 -44.49 75.94 -29.69
N LEU A 15 -45.45 76.45 -28.92
CA LEU A 15 -46.40 75.63 -28.16
C LEU A 15 -47.26 74.77 -29.10
N SER A 16 -47.74 75.36 -30.20
CA SER A 16 -48.52 74.67 -31.23
C SER A 16 -47.71 73.55 -31.90
N ILE A 17 -46.42 73.81 -32.18
CA ILE A 17 -45.50 72.79 -32.72
C ILE A 17 -45.29 71.66 -31.71
N VAL A 18 -45.12 71.97 -30.43
CA VAL A 18 -44.93 70.96 -29.38
C VAL A 18 -46.18 70.09 -29.21
N ILE A 19 -47.37 70.68 -29.17
CA ILE A 19 -48.64 69.94 -29.08
C ILE A 19 -48.80 68.98 -30.27
N ARG A 20 -48.52 69.47 -31.48
CA ARG A 20 -48.60 68.64 -32.70
C ARG A 20 -47.60 67.48 -32.67
N LYS A 21 -46.38 67.72 -32.20
CA LYS A 21 -45.36 66.66 -32.06
C LYS A 21 -45.75 65.64 -30.99
N ASN A 22 -46.29 66.08 -29.85
CA ASN A 22 -46.76 65.16 -28.80
C ASN A 22 -47.90 64.27 -29.28
N ALA A 23 -48.90 64.81 -29.99
CA ALA A 23 -49.97 64.01 -30.58
C ALA A 23 -49.44 62.97 -31.60
N SER A 24 -48.41 63.33 -32.36
CA SER A 24 -47.75 62.38 -33.28
C SER A 24 -47.02 61.25 -32.54
N ILE A 25 -46.40 61.54 -31.40
CA ILE A 25 -45.71 60.54 -30.58
C ILE A 25 -46.73 59.57 -29.96
N GLU A 26 -47.85 60.07 -29.44
CA GLU A 26 -48.91 59.22 -28.88
C GLU A 26 -49.47 58.23 -29.92
N ASN A 27 -49.73 58.70 -31.14
CA ASN A 27 -50.19 57.83 -32.23
C ASN A 27 -49.16 56.74 -32.59
N LEU A 28 -47.86 57.06 -32.58
CA LEU A 28 -46.82 56.08 -32.83
C LEU A 28 -46.75 55.02 -31.71
N ILE A 29 -46.86 55.45 -30.45
CA ILE A 29 -46.89 54.54 -29.30
C ILE A 29 -48.10 53.59 -29.40
N GLN A 30 -49.27 54.11 -29.75
CA GLN A 30 -50.48 53.31 -29.90
C GLN A 30 -50.34 52.28 -31.03
N SER A 31 -49.84 52.69 -32.20
CA SER A 31 -49.63 51.79 -33.34
C SER A 31 -48.60 50.68 -33.05
N TRP A 32 -47.57 51.01 -32.26
CA TRP A 32 -46.55 50.03 -31.86
C TRP A 32 -47.12 49.01 -30.86
N ALA A 33 -47.94 49.46 -29.91
CA ALA A 33 -48.60 48.57 -28.95
C ALA A 33 -49.59 47.60 -29.62
N GLU A 34 -50.34 48.08 -30.61
CA GLU A 34 -51.26 47.24 -31.39
C GLU A 34 -50.51 46.19 -32.23
N SER A 35 -49.42 46.59 -32.89
CA SER A 35 -48.57 45.66 -33.65
C SER A 35 -47.93 44.56 -32.78
N GLN A 36 -47.44 44.90 -31.59
CA GLN A 36 -46.86 43.92 -30.67
C GLN A 36 -47.89 42.90 -30.18
N ASN A 37 -49.11 43.35 -29.87
CA ASN A 37 -50.19 42.46 -29.44
C ASN A 37 -50.61 41.49 -30.54
N GLU A 38 -50.67 41.93 -31.80
CA GLU A 38 -50.98 41.07 -32.93
C GLU A 38 -49.90 40.00 -33.18
N VAL A 39 -48.62 40.36 -33.01
CA VAL A 39 -47.50 39.40 -33.11
C VAL A 39 -47.56 38.37 -31.97
N LEU A 40 -47.85 38.79 -30.75
CA LEU A 40 -47.95 37.88 -29.60
C LEU A 40 -49.14 36.92 -29.72
N THR A 41 -50.29 37.38 -30.20
CA THR A 41 -51.46 36.50 -30.37
C THR A 41 -51.25 35.49 -31.50
N ASN A 42 -50.63 35.92 -32.61
CA ASN A 42 -50.32 35.05 -33.74
C ASN A 42 -49.25 34.00 -33.40
N THR A 43 -48.20 34.37 -32.65
CA THR A 43 -47.17 33.42 -32.19
C THR A 43 -47.72 32.43 -31.18
N LEU A 44 -48.60 32.86 -30.27
CA LEU A 44 -49.25 31.98 -29.30
C LEU A 44 -50.23 31.01 -29.97
N ALA A 45 -50.97 31.47 -31.00
CA ALA A 45 -51.81 30.60 -31.82
C ALA A 45 -50.98 29.56 -32.60
N GLY A 46 -49.83 29.97 -33.14
CA GLY A 46 -48.88 29.07 -33.81
C GLY A 46 -48.33 27.99 -32.87
N LEU A 47 -47.83 28.39 -31.69
CA LEU A 47 -47.31 27.46 -30.68
C LEU A 47 -48.39 26.49 -30.20
N LYS A 48 -49.63 26.96 -30.02
CA LYS A 48 -50.75 26.09 -29.62
C LYS A 48 -51.05 25.04 -30.69
N SER A 49 -51.08 25.43 -31.97
CA SER A 49 -51.27 24.50 -33.08
C SER A 49 -50.13 23.48 -33.20
N GLU A 50 -48.90 23.87 -32.84
CA GLU A 50 -47.72 23.01 -32.91
C GLU A 50 -47.66 22.01 -31.73
N ILE A 51 -48.17 22.42 -30.56
CA ILE A 51 -48.38 21.53 -29.40
C ILE A 51 -49.48 20.50 -29.68
N ASP A 52 -50.61 20.91 -30.29
CA ASP A 52 -51.70 19.99 -30.63
C ASP A 52 -51.30 18.98 -31.73
N ASN A 53 -50.36 19.34 -32.61
CA ASN A 53 -49.75 18.44 -33.61
C ASN A 53 -48.62 17.55 -33.05
N CYS A 54 -48.30 17.66 -31.76
CA CYS A 54 -47.17 16.95 -31.15
C CYS A 54 -47.53 15.47 -30.81
N SER A 55 -47.73 14.68 -31.87
CA SER A 55 -47.70 13.20 -31.86
C SER A 55 -46.38 12.61 -31.34
N SER A 56 -45.37 13.45 -31.10
CA SER A 56 -44.06 13.11 -30.56
C SER A 56 -44.07 12.72 -29.07
N ILE A 57 -45.07 13.16 -28.29
CA ILE A 57 -45.16 12.83 -26.86
C ILE A 57 -45.59 11.38 -26.65
N SER A 58 -46.53 10.89 -27.47
CA SER A 58 -46.95 9.48 -27.41
C SER A 58 -45.85 8.55 -27.95
N SER A 59 -45.10 8.98 -28.97
CA SER A 59 -43.93 8.22 -29.45
C SER A 59 -42.79 8.20 -28.42
N LEU A 60 -42.53 9.30 -27.71
CA LEU A 60 -41.56 9.33 -26.62
C LEU A 60 -41.96 8.44 -25.45
N ALA A 61 -43.25 8.43 -25.08
CA ALA A 61 -43.76 7.53 -24.04
C ALA A 61 -43.58 6.05 -24.43
N SER A 62 -43.79 5.71 -25.71
CA SER A 62 -43.57 4.34 -26.20
C SER A 62 -42.10 3.94 -26.21
N GLN A 63 -41.19 4.84 -26.60
CA GLN A 63 -39.74 4.60 -26.57
C GLN A 63 -39.21 4.49 -25.13
N LEU A 64 -39.72 5.30 -24.20
CA LEU A 64 -39.38 5.20 -22.78
C LEU A 64 -39.83 3.87 -22.18
N SER A 65 -41.00 3.36 -22.57
CA SER A 65 -41.50 2.04 -22.17
C SER A 65 -40.62 0.90 -22.69
N GLU A 66 -40.14 0.97 -23.93
CA GLU A 66 -39.18 0.00 -24.48
C GLU A 66 -37.83 0.04 -23.77
N VAL A 67 -37.32 1.23 -23.47
CA VAL A 67 -36.07 1.39 -22.70
C VAL A 67 -36.23 0.86 -21.28
N GLN A 68 -37.36 1.11 -20.63
CA GLN A 68 -37.65 0.58 -19.29
C GLN A 68 -37.68 -0.95 -19.29
N LYS A 69 -38.33 -1.58 -20.28
CA LYS A 69 -38.29 -3.04 -20.45
C LYS A 69 -36.87 -3.57 -20.71
N GLY A 70 -36.07 -2.84 -21.48
CA GLY A 70 -34.66 -3.17 -21.72
C GLY A 70 -33.81 -3.14 -20.46
N ILE A 71 -34.08 -2.17 -19.57
CA ILE A 71 -33.40 -2.03 -18.27
C ILE A 71 -33.82 -3.13 -17.29
N GLU A 72 -35.10 -3.51 -17.26
CA GLU A 72 -35.58 -4.64 -16.44
C GLU A 72 -35.02 -6.00 -16.89
N CYS A 73 -34.62 -6.13 -18.17
CA CYS A 73 -33.93 -7.32 -18.68
C CYS A 73 -32.43 -7.36 -18.33
N ILE A 74 -31.86 -6.29 -17.74
CA ILE A 74 -30.48 -6.29 -17.27
C ILE A 74 -30.44 -7.03 -15.93
N PRO A 75 -29.74 -8.17 -15.82
CA PRO A 75 -29.67 -8.90 -14.56
C PRO A 75 -29.02 -8.03 -13.47
N HIS A 76 -29.75 -7.76 -12.39
CA HIS A 76 -29.37 -6.91 -11.26
C HIS A 76 -28.10 -7.34 -10.49
N ALA A 77 -27.46 -8.43 -10.87
CA ALA A 77 -26.22 -8.89 -10.26
C ALA A 77 -25.25 -9.34 -11.35
N PHE A 78 -24.36 -8.43 -11.76
CA PHE A 78 -23.07 -8.84 -12.28
C PHE A 78 -22.33 -9.56 -11.15
N LYS A 79 -22.46 -10.88 -11.07
CA LYS A 79 -21.47 -11.71 -10.36
C LYS A 79 -20.16 -11.56 -11.13
N VAL A 80 -19.40 -10.52 -10.81
CA VAL A 80 -18.02 -10.40 -11.23
C VAL A 80 -17.26 -11.50 -10.51
N LYS A 81 -17.21 -12.67 -11.13
CA LYS A 81 -16.20 -13.68 -10.81
C LYS A 81 -14.87 -13.06 -11.23
N ASN A 82 -14.17 -12.47 -10.26
CA ASN A 82 -12.77 -12.09 -10.41
C ASN A 82 -11.95 -13.37 -10.61
N TYR A 83 -11.87 -13.84 -11.85
CA TYR A 83 -10.87 -14.82 -12.21
C TYR A 83 -9.56 -14.08 -12.35
N HIS A 84 -8.68 -14.19 -11.35
CA HIS A 84 -7.27 -13.84 -11.50
C HIS A 84 -6.66 -14.80 -12.53
N HIS A 85 -6.82 -14.47 -13.82
CA HIS A 85 -6.08 -15.13 -14.88
C HIS A 85 -4.63 -14.64 -14.76
N PHE A 86 -3.81 -15.44 -14.09
CA PHE A 86 -2.37 -15.36 -14.24
C PHE A 86 -2.05 -15.76 -15.68
N ASP A 87 -1.95 -14.74 -16.54
CA ASP A 87 -1.58 -14.87 -17.94
C ASP A 87 -0.30 -15.73 -18.06
N PHE A 88 -0.15 -16.53 -19.12
CA PHE A 88 0.98 -17.47 -19.25
C PHE A 88 2.34 -16.76 -19.16
N ARG A 89 2.39 -15.47 -19.51
CA ARG A 89 3.54 -14.58 -19.33
C ARG A 89 3.90 -14.29 -17.86
N SER A 90 2.92 -14.28 -16.96
CA SER A 90 3.10 -14.07 -15.51
C SER A 90 3.54 -15.32 -14.75
N LYS A 91 3.30 -16.52 -15.29
CA LYS A 91 3.73 -17.79 -14.67
C LYS A 91 5.25 -17.89 -14.54
N GLY A 92 5.99 -17.42 -15.54
CA GLY A 92 7.45 -17.34 -15.50
C GLY A 92 7.95 -16.38 -14.41
N PHE A 93 7.26 -15.25 -14.21
CA PHE A 93 7.60 -14.30 -13.15
C PHE A 93 7.36 -14.89 -11.75
N ILE A 94 6.27 -15.63 -11.55
CA ILE A 94 6.00 -16.32 -10.28
C ILE A 94 7.06 -17.38 -9.99
N ILE A 95 7.40 -18.20 -10.99
CA ILE A 95 8.46 -19.22 -10.84
C ILE A 95 9.79 -18.54 -10.51
N SER A 96 10.15 -17.48 -11.22
CA SER A 96 11.37 -16.70 -10.95
C SER A 96 11.36 -16.08 -9.55
N ALA A 97 10.22 -15.55 -9.09
CA ALA A 97 10.09 -14.98 -7.75
C ALA A 97 10.26 -16.05 -6.66
N VAL A 98 9.67 -17.23 -6.84
CA VAL A 98 9.85 -18.36 -5.92
C VAL A 98 11.30 -18.81 -5.89
N LEU A 99 11.94 -18.93 -7.06
CA LEU A 99 13.34 -19.35 -7.17
C LEU A 99 14.27 -18.34 -6.49
N LEU A 100 14.02 -17.03 -6.71
CA LEU A 100 14.77 -15.95 -6.05
C LEU A 100 14.57 -15.96 -4.53
N LEU A 101 13.36 -16.25 -4.06
CA LEU A 101 13.08 -16.37 -2.63
C LEU A 101 13.85 -17.55 -2.02
N ILE A 102 13.86 -18.70 -2.68
CA ILE A 102 14.63 -19.88 -2.24
C ILE A 102 16.12 -19.56 -2.16
N VAL A 103 16.70 -18.96 -3.21
CA VAL A 103 18.12 -18.58 -3.22
C VAL A 103 18.44 -17.58 -2.10
N THR A 104 17.57 -16.60 -1.88
CA THR A 104 17.73 -15.61 -0.81
C THR A 104 17.67 -16.29 0.56
N ALA A 105 16.71 -17.19 0.77
CA ALA A 105 16.57 -17.93 2.03
C ALA A 105 17.80 -18.79 2.32
N LEU A 106 18.32 -19.50 1.30
CA LEU A 106 19.56 -20.27 1.43
C LEU A 106 20.75 -19.37 1.76
N SER A 107 20.89 -18.23 1.09
CA SER A 107 21.95 -17.26 1.36
C SER A 107 21.90 -16.72 2.79
N VAL A 108 20.71 -16.38 3.27
CA VAL A 108 20.50 -15.91 4.64
C VAL A 108 20.82 -17.03 5.64
N ALA A 109 20.36 -18.26 5.39
CA ALA A 109 20.65 -19.40 6.25
C ALA A 109 22.16 -19.67 6.37
N VAL A 110 22.88 -19.66 5.24
CA VAL A 110 24.35 -19.77 5.23
C VAL A 110 24.97 -18.65 6.04
N THR A 111 24.56 -17.39 5.82
CA THR A 111 25.10 -16.24 6.54
C THR A 111 24.91 -16.36 8.05
N ILE A 112 23.72 -16.75 8.50
CA ILE A 112 23.41 -16.93 9.93
C ILE A 112 24.26 -18.07 10.52
N SER A 113 24.31 -19.23 9.85
CA SER A 113 25.09 -20.37 10.33
C SER A 113 26.59 -20.04 10.43
N SER A 114 27.14 -19.36 9.42
CA SER A 114 28.53 -18.93 9.40
C SER A 114 28.84 -17.82 10.41
N TYR A 115 27.87 -16.95 10.72
CA TYR A 115 28.09 -15.86 11.69
C TYR A 115 28.39 -16.39 13.10
N GLY A 116 27.63 -17.41 13.53
CA GLY A 116 27.88 -18.11 14.79
C GLY A 116 29.29 -18.69 14.85
N GLU A 117 29.68 -19.44 13.82
CA GLU A 117 31.01 -20.04 13.74
C GLU A 117 32.14 -19.00 13.67
N CYS A 118 31.97 -17.93 12.89
CA CYS A 118 32.93 -16.83 12.81
C CYS A 118 33.15 -16.15 14.15
N SER A 119 32.09 -15.91 14.93
CA SER A 119 32.22 -15.31 16.26
C SER A 119 32.99 -16.22 17.22
N ARG A 120 32.70 -17.51 17.22
CA ARG A 120 33.40 -18.54 18.01
C ARG A 120 34.87 -18.65 17.60
N LEU A 121 35.14 -18.67 16.30
CA LEU A 121 36.51 -18.69 15.75
C LEU A 121 37.29 -17.43 16.13
N ARG A 122 36.64 -16.25 16.13
CA ARG A 122 37.27 -14.98 16.54
C ARG A 122 37.65 -14.99 18.02
N GLU A 123 36.78 -15.50 18.87
CA GLU A 123 37.09 -15.63 20.30
C GLU A 123 38.25 -16.61 20.53
N ASN A 124 38.22 -17.77 19.87
CA ASN A 124 39.29 -18.75 19.96
C ASN A 124 40.63 -18.22 19.41
N ASN A 125 40.58 -17.44 18.34
CA ASN A 125 41.77 -16.79 17.77
C ASN A 125 42.43 -15.85 18.79
N LEU A 126 41.65 -15.04 19.51
CA LEU A 126 42.18 -14.16 20.55
C LEU A 126 42.83 -14.96 21.69
N LYS A 127 42.14 -16.00 22.19
CA LYS A 127 42.69 -16.88 23.24
C LYS A 127 43.99 -17.53 22.82
N PHE A 128 44.06 -18.03 21.59
CA PHE A 128 45.26 -18.65 21.04
C PHE A 128 46.41 -17.64 20.87
N ARG A 129 46.13 -16.42 20.42
CA ARG A 129 47.14 -15.33 20.34
C ARG A 129 47.70 -14.98 21.71
N ILE A 130 46.85 -14.91 22.74
CA ILE A 130 47.28 -14.68 24.12
C ILE A 130 48.16 -15.85 24.60
N ALA A 131 47.72 -17.10 24.40
CA ALA A 131 48.49 -18.28 24.79
C ALA A 131 49.87 -18.33 24.10
N ARG A 132 49.94 -17.98 22.82
CA ARG A 132 51.20 -17.86 22.07
C ARG A 132 52.14 -16.79 22.63
N GLN A 133 51.60 -15.68 23.14
CA GLN A 133 52.42 -14.66 23.80
C GLN A 133 52.91 -15.10 25.17
N LEU A 134 52.08 -15.82 25.92
CA LEU A 134 52.43 -16.34 27.25
C LEU A 134 53.46 -17.46 27.18
N SER A 135 53.41 -18.30 26.14
CA SER A 135 54.36 -19.38 25.92
C SER A 135 54.73 -19.55 24.44
N PRO A 136 55.67 -18.73 23.93
CA PRO A 136 56.04 -18.75 22.52
C PRO A 136 56.72 -20.06 22.11
N THR A 137 57.46 -20.70 23.03
CA THR A 137 58.13 -21.97 22.76
C THR A 137 57.15 -23.12 22.56
N LEU A 138 56.12 -23.24 23.42
CA LEU A 138 55.07 -24.24 23.27
C LEU A 138 54.24 -23.99 22.00
N ALA A 139 53.92 -22.74 21.71
CA ALA A 139 53.19 -22.40 20.49
C ALA A 139 53.99 -22.75 19.22
N ALA A 140 55.30 -22.48 19.19
CA ALA A 140 56.15 -22.86 18.07
C ALA A 140 56.23 -24.38 17.87
N GLN A 141 56.25 -25.16 18.96
CA GLN A 141 56.19 -26.62 18.88
C GLN A 141 54.84 -27.10 18.35
N ALA A 142 53.73 -26.56 18.85
CA ALA A 142 52.39 -26.89 18.37
C ALA A 142 52.25 -26.58 16.87
N ASP A 143 52.72 -25.39 16.44
CA ASP A 143 52.75 -25.01 15.03
C ASP A 143 53.60 -26.00 14.22
N SER A 144 54.77 -26.42 14.71
CA SER A 144 55.63 -27.38 14.02
C SER A 144 55.00 -28.77 13.85
N ILE A 145 54.23 -29.22 14.84
CA ILE A 145 53.49 -30.49 14.77
C ILE A 145 52.39 -30.38 13.72
N TYR A 146 51.61 -29.30 13.76
CA TYR A 146 50.52 -29.05 12.81
C TYR A 146 51.01 -28.95 11.36
N TYR A 147 52.07 -28.17 11.10
CA TYR A 147 52.61 -28.01 9.74
C TYR A 147 53.30 -29.26 9.21
N ARG A 148 53.76 -30.15 10.09
CA ARG A 148 54.39 -31.41 9.68
C ARG A 148 53.37 -32.42 9.17
N ASP A 149 52.26 -32.56 9.87
CA ASP A 149 51.18 -33.49 9.52
C ASP A 149 49.86 -33.02 10.17
N PRO A 150 49.04 -32.24 9.44
CA PRO A 150 47.85 -31.62 10.02
C PRO A 150 46.78 -32.65 10.38
N ASP A 151 46.58 -33.66 9.53
CA ASP A 151 45.54 -34.68 9.72
C ASP A 151 45.85 -35.54 10.95
N ARG A 152 47.12 -35.92 11.11
CA ARG A 152 47.56 -36.67 12.29
C ARG A 152 47.53 -35.82 13.55
N ALA A 153 47.94 -34.55 13.45
CA ALA A 153 47.90 -33.63 14.58
C ALA A 153 46.47 -33.47 15.11
N GLU A 154 45.50 -33.28 14.21
CA GLU A 154 44.09 -33.19 14.59
C GLU A 154 43.61 -34.47 15.27
N LEU A 155 43.88 -35.64 14.70
CA LEU A 155 43.46 -36.92 15.26
C LEU A 155 44.06 -37.19 16.65
N GLU A 156 45.37 -36.92 16.82
CA GLU A 156 46.04 -37.10 18.10
C GLU A 156 45.51 -36.13 19.16
N THR A 157 45.30 -34.86 18.81
CA THR A 157 44.70 -33.88 19.72
C THR A 157 43.30 -34.29 20.15
N GLN A 158 42.42 -34.66 19.22
CA GLN A 158 41.06 -35.12 19.54
C GLN A 158 41.08 -36.33 20.47
N ARG A 159 41.99 -37.29 20.23
CA ARG A 159 42.15 -38.46 21.09
C ARG A 159 42.58 -38.07 22.51
N LEU A 160 43.53 -37.16 22.65
CA LEU A 160 44.02 -36.71 23.96
C LEU A 160 42.94 -35.94 24.73
N GLU A 161 42.22 -35.04 24.05
CA GLU A 161 41.10 -34.29 24.64
C GLU A 161 39.97 -35.22 25.11
N ALA A 162 39.60 -36.20 24.27
CA ALA A 162 38.60 -37.20 24.64
C ALA A 162 39.04 -38.05 25.84
N HIS A 163 40.33 -38.40 25.90
CA HIS A 163 40.88 -39.13 27.02
C HIS A 163 40.83 -38.29 28.31
N GLU A 164 41.25 -37.03 28.28
CA GLU A 164 41.22 -36.13 29.44
C GLU A 164 39.79 -35.94 29.97
N LEU A 165 38.81 -35.76 29.07
CA LEU A 165 37.39 -35.72 29.42
C LEU A 165 36.93 -36.99 30.14
N SER A 166 37.29 -38.16 29.61
CA SER A 166 36.92 -39.46 30.21
C SER A 166 37.51 -39.65 31.61
N VAL A 167 38.76 -39.24 31.81
CA VAL A 167 39.44 -39.31 33.11
C VAL A 167 38.75 -38.38 34.10
N LYS A 168 38.48 -37.14 33.70
CA LYS A 168 37.79 -36.15 34.54
C LYS A 168 36.40 -36.61 34.95
N GLU A 169 35.65 -37.22 34.05
CA GLU A 169 34.35 -37.80 34.36
C GLU A 169 34.46 -38.98 35.33
N ALA A 170 35.44 -39.86 35.13
CA ALA A 170 35.71 -40.97 36.04
C ALA A 170 36.07 -40.48 37.45
N GLU A 171 36.90 -39.43 37.57
CA GLU A 171 37.26 -38.80 38.84
C GLU A 171 36.05 -38.18 39.54
N GLN A 172 35.21 -37.44 38.80
CA GLN A 172 33.98 -36.86 39.34
C GLN A 172 33.02 -37.94 39.86
N ASN A 173 32.86 -39.02 39.11
CA ASN A 173 32.03 -40.16 39.50
C ASN A 173 32.59 -40.87 40.74
N LEU A 174 33.90 -41.07 40.81
CA LEU A 174 34.56 -41.66 41.97
C LEU A 174 34.37 -40.79 43.23
N ASN A 175 34.58 -39.48 43.12
CA ASN A 175 34.35 -38.54 44.20
C ASN A 175 32.89 -38.55 44.67
N ARG A 176 31.93 -38.59 43.75
CA ARG A 176 30.51 -38.70 44.07
C ARG A 176 30.19 -39.98 44.83
N ARG A 177 30.67 -41.12 44.34
CA ARG A 177 30.48 -42.43 45.01
C ARG A 177 31.12 -42.47 46.39
N GLN A 178 32.29 -41.87 46.57
CA GLN A 178 32.93 -41.76 47.89
C GLN A 178 32.09 -40.92 48.86
N MET A 179 31.52 -39.80 48.41
CA MET A 179 30.64 -38.98 49.25
C MET A 179 29.36 -39.73 49.63
N GLU A 180 28.74 -40.44 48.69
CA GLU A 180 27.55 -41.25 48.93
C GLU A 180 27.85 -42.40 49.92
N ALA A 181 28.99 -43.08 49.75
CA ALA A 181 29.43 -44.14 50.66
C ALA A 181 29.69 -43.63 52.09
N LYS A 182 30.34 -42.46 52.23
CA LYS A 182 30.54 -41.82 53.54
C LYS A 182 29.21 -41.49 54.22
N LYS A 183 28.28 -40.87 53.49
CA LYS A 183 26.93 -40.56 54.00
C LYS A 183 26.19 -41.83 54.46
N ALA A 184 26.26 -42.91 53.68
CA ALA A 184 25.65 -44.19 54.05
C ALA A 184 26.27 -44.81 55.31
N GLN A 185 27.60 -44.74 55.46
CA GLN A 185 28.29 -45.20 56.66
C GLN A 185 27.90 -44.40 57.91
N ASP A 186 27.79 -43.07 57.79
CA ASP A 186 27.38 -42.21 58.90
C ASP A 186 25.94 -42.51 59.33
N LEU A 187 25.02 -42.72 58.38
CA LEU A 187 23.65 -43.16 58.66
C LEU A 187 23.61 -44.50 59.39
N LEU A 188 24.39 -45.49 58.94
CA LEU A 188 24.48 -46.79 59.62
C LEU A 188 25.02 -46.67 61.06
N ARG A 189 26.00 -45.80 61.29
CA ARG A 189 26.53 -45.53 62.64
C ARG A 189 25.49 -44.88 63.55
N GLN A 190 24.67 -43.98 63.02
CA GLN A 190 23.57 -43.37 63.79
C GLN A 190 22.49 -44.40 64.15
N LEU A 191 22.14 -45.29 63.22
CA LEU A 191 21.14 -46.35 63.48
C LEU A 191 21.62 -47.37 64.50
N LYS A 192 22.92 -47.73 64.51
CA LYS A 192 23.49 -48.68 65.49
C LYS A 192 23.66 -48.12 66.92
N ARG A 193 23.52 -46.80 67.10
CA ARG A 193 23.63 -46.15 68.42
C ARG A 193 22.28 -46.00 69.13
N LYS A 194 21.17 -46.31 68.45
CA LYS A 194 19.84 -46.50 69.06
C LYS A 194 19.66 -47.96 69.43
#